data_AF-A0A2P5L9N9-F1
#
_entry.id   AF-A0A2P5L9N9-F1
#
_cell.length_a   1.000
_cell.length_b   1.000
_cell.length_c   1.000
_cell.angle_alpha   90.00
_cell.angle_beta   90.00
_cell.angle_gamma   90.00
#
_symmetry.space_group_name_H-M   'P 1'
#
loop_
_entity.id
_entity.type
_entity.pdbx_description
1 polymer ?
#
loop_
_entity_poly.entity_id
_entity_poly.type
_entity_poly.pdbx_seq_one_letter_code
_entity_poly.pdbx_strand_id
1 'polypeptide(L)'
;MKLKRNKKFIPCTVDDGDELFPNGIFEFNITKMFSFIEKNPDKFILEQVTVTEFNQNFSNLNEPYIDSVDIYRPVIFAEIAPGKFNLIDGNHRMEKARRLGVNTISAFKLTVEQHINFLTTEKAYLAYVGYWNSKLKN
;
A
#
# COMPACT_ATOMS: atom_id res chain seq x y z
N MET A 1 5.33 14.76 9.05
CA MET A 1 6.31 14.53 10.14
C MET A 1 7.68 14.15 9.55
N LYS A 2 8.80 14.59 10.12
CA LYS A 2 10.15 14.17 9.68
C LYS A 2 10.54 12.79 10.24
N LEU A 3 10.97 11.88 9.38
CA LEU A 3 11.43 10.55 9.77
C LEU A 3 12.85 10.60 10.33
N LYS A 4 13.07 9.88 11.43
CA LYS A 4 14.40 9.59 11.96
C LYS A 4 14.81 8.19 11.53
N ARG A 5 16.07 8.03 11.15
CA ARG A 5 16.63 6.72 10.80
C ARG A 5 16.63 5.83 12.05
N ASN A 6 15.99 4.67 11.97
CA ASN A 6 16.12 3.61 12.95
C ASN A 6 17.36 2.78 12.63
N LYS A 7 18.40 2.88 13.47
CA LYS A 7 19.65 2.12 13.31
C LYS A 7 19.47 0.61 13.52
N LYS A 8 18.31 0.20 14.06
CA LYS A 8 17.93 -1.20 14.30
C LYS A 8 16.78 -1.61 13.38
N PHE A 9 16.63 -0.96 12.23
CA PHE A 9 15.64 -1.39 11.25
C PHE A 9 15.96 -2.82 10.81
N ILE A 10 14.96 -3.69 10.87
CA ILE A 10 15.05 -5.05 10.36
C ILE A 10 14.16 -5.08 9.12
N PRO A 11 14.71 -5.37 7.93
CA PRO A 11 13.91 -5.50 6.72
C PRO A 11 12.82 -6.56 6.89
N CYS A 12 11.66 -6.30 6.28
CA CYS A 12 10.59 -7.27 6.25
C CYS A 12 11.06 -8.50 5.48
N THR A 13 10.90 -9.69 6.07
CA THR A 13 11.25 -10.94 5.39
C THR A 13 10.34 -11.16 4.19
N VAL A 14 10.87 -11.80 3.18
CA VAL A 14 10.14 -12.21 1.99
C VAL A 14 10.17 -13.73 1.96
N ASP A 15 9.00 -14.35 2.10
CA ASP A 15 8.83 -15.78 1.97
C ASP A 15 8.33 -16.13 0.57
N ASP A 16 8.54 -17.37 0.14
CA ASP A 16 8.05 -17.84 -1.17
C ASP A 16 6.53 -17.68 -1.29
N GLY A 17 6.10 -16.98 -2.34
CA GLY A 17 4.69 -16.69 -2.60
C GLY A 17 4.16 -15.41 -1.97
N ASP A 18 4.97 -14.67 -1.21
CA ASP A 18 4.58 -13.33 -0.74
C ASP A 18 4.34 -12.39 -1.93
N GLU A 19 3.21 -11.68 -1.87
CA GLU A 19 2.91 -10.58 -2.78
C GLU A 19 3.74 -9.34 -2.44
N LEU A 20 4.49 -8.83 -3.42
CA LEU A 20 5.35 -7.65 -3.29
C LEU A 20 4.86 -6.52 -4.20
N PHE A 21 4.92 -5.29 -3.71
CA PHE A 21 4.65 -4.09 -4.50
C PHE A 21 5.93 -3.27 -4.72
N PRO A 22 6.44 -3.20 -5.97
CA PRO A 22 7.57 -2.35 -6.30
C PRO A 22 7.14 -0.92 -6.66
N ASN A 23 7.80 0.06 -6.07
CA ASN A 23 7.72 1.48 -6.40
C ASN A 23 9.13 2.05 -6.59
N GLY A 24 9.68 1.84 -7.78
CA GLY A 24 11.10 2.10 -8.05
C GLY A 24 11.98 1.16 -7.22
N ILE A 25 12.86 1.74 -6.40
CA ILE A 25 13.74 0.96 -5.50
C ILE A 25 13.08 0.59 -4.16
N PHE A 26 11.83 1.02 -3.94
CA PHE A 26 11.08 0.73 -2.73
C PHE A 26 10.18 -0.46 -2.98
N GLU A 27 10.48 -1.59 -2.38
CA GLU A 27 9.66 -2.80 -2.49
C GLU A 27 9.02 -3.10 -1.13
N PHE A 28 7.70 -3.23 -1.14
CA PHE A 28 6.90 -3.48 0.05
C PHE A 28 6.32 -4.88 0.02
N ASN A 29 6.37 -5.59 1.15
CA ASN A 29 5.71 -6.87 1.30
C ASN A 29 4.23 -6.68 1.70
N ILE A 30 3.33 -6.87 0.74
CA ILE A 30 1.88 -6.70 0.90
C ILE A 30 1.28 -7.82 1.75
N THR A 31 1.76 -9.05 1.57
CA THR A 31 1.26 -10.22 2.32
C THR A 31 1.51 -10.09 3.82
N LYS A 32 2.72 -9.70 4.20
CA LYS A 32 3.07 -9.44 5.60
C LYS A 32 2.34 -8.21 6.15
N MET A 33 2.06 -7.22 5.31
CA MET A 33 1.28 -6.03 5.68
C MET A 33 -0.15 -6.39 6.07
N PHE A 34 -0.88 -7.17 5.26
CA PHE A 34 -2.20 -7.68 5.63
C PHE A 34 -2.15 -8.52 6.91
N SER A 35 -1.20 -9.46 6.99
CA SER A 35 -1.03 -10.31 8.17
C SER A 35 -0.83 -9.50 9.44
N PHE A 36 -0.14 -8.37 9.36
CA PHE A 36 0.06 -7.47 10.50
C PHE A 36 -1.20 -6.67 10.83
N ILE A 37 -1.94 -6.19 9.83
CA ILE A 37 -3.21 -5.48 10.02
C ILE A 37 -4.22 -6.38 10.72
N GLU A 38 -4.40 -7.62 10.25
CA GLU A 38 -5.32 -8.60 10.82
C GLU A 38 -4.99 -8.93 12.29
N LYS A 39 -3.70 -8.96 12.63
CA LYS A 39 -3.23 -9.22 14.01
C LYS A 39 -3.30 -8.00 14.92
N ASN A 40 -3.49 -6.79 14.37
CA ASN A 40 -3.49 -5.53 15.12
C ASN A 40 -4.62 -4.59 14.65
N PRO A 41 -5.90 -5.03 14.64
CA PRO A 41 -6.99 -4.26 14.05
C PRO A 41 -7.21 -2.90 14.71
N ASP A 42 -6.83 -2.75 15.98
CA ASP A 42 -6.88 -1.49 16.75
C ASP A 42 -5.93 -0.40 16.23
N LYS A 43 -4.89 -0.78 15.47
CA LYS A 43 -3.88 0.14 14.93
C LYS A 43 -4.22 0.67 13.54
N PHE A 44 -5.29 0.19 12.92
CA PHE A 44 -5.64 0.48 11.53
C PHE A 44 -7.10 0.89 11.42
N ILE A 45 -7.34 1.99 10.71
CA ILE A 45 -8.69 2.45 10.44
C ILE A 45 -9.10 1.86 9.10
N LEU A 46 -10.19 1.09 9.12
CA LEU A 46 -10.88 0.68 7.91
C LEU A 46 -11.85 1.78 7.52
N GLU A 47 -11.67 2.35 6.34
CA GLU A 47 -12.50 3.45 5.83
C GLU A 47 -13.08 3.12 4.44
N GLN A 48 -14.12 3.83 4.04
CA GLN A 48 -14.68 3.73 2.69
C GLN A 48 -14.01 4.76 1.79
N VAL A 49 -13.53 4.33 0.62
CA VAL A 49 -12.96 5.23 -0.40
C VAL A 49 -13.81 5.20 -1.67
N THR A 50 -13.92 6.34 -2.32
CA THR A 50 -14.66 6.49 -3.57
C THR A 50 -13.91 5.82 -4.73
N VAL A 51 -14.60 4.97 -5.47
CA VAL A 51 -14.02 4.23 -6.61
C VAL A 51 -13.70 5.17 -7.78
N THR A 52 -14.52 6.18 -8.03
CA THR A 52 -14.39 7.10 -9.18
C THR A 52 -13.30 8.16 -9.01
N GLU A 53 -12.87 8.45 -7.78
CA GLU A 53 -11.76 9.37 -7.50
C GLU A 53 -10.39 8.75 -7.82
N PHE A 54 -10.36 7.45 -8.09
CA PHE A 54 -9.14 6.73 -8.40
C PHE A 54 -8.82 6.79 -9.90
N ASN A 55 -7.66 7.36 -10.25
CA ASN A 55 -7.24 7.55 -11.64
C ASN A 55 -6.77 6.24 -12.31
N GLN A 56 -7.34 5.93 -13.48
CA GLN A 56 -7.21 4.68 -14.25
C GLN A 56 -5.81 4.39 -14.87
N ASN A 57 -4.71 4.93 -14.32
CA ASN A 57 -3.38 4.72 -14.90
C ASN A 57 -2.81 3.32 -14.60
N PHE A 58 -3.62 2.27 -14.71
CA PHE A 58 -3.19 0.88 -14.61
C PHE A 58 -2.93 0.31 -15.98
N SER A 59 -1.67 0.35 -16.39
CA SER A 59 -1.24 -0.20 -17.68
C SER A 59 -1.25 -1.74 -17.74
N ASN A 60 -1.56 -2.47 -16.66
CA ASN A 60 -1.44 -3.94 -16.61
C ASN A 60 -2.58 -4.63 -15.85
N LEU A 61 -3.84 -4.30 -16.14
CA LEU A 61 -4.96 -5.07 -15.62
C LEU A 61 -5.11 -6.37 -16.42
N ASN A 62 -5.18 -7.49 -15.71
CA ASN A 62 -5.38 -8.81 -16.32
C ASN A 62 -6.89 -9.08 -16.35
N GLU A 63 -7.49 -8.97 -17.54
CA GLU A 63 -8.93 -9.04 -17.75
C GLU A 63 -9.59 -10.29 -17.12
N PRO A 64 -9.13 -11.53 -17.40
CA PRO A 64 -9.63 -12.72 -16.71
C PRO A 64 -9.56 -12.70 -15.18
N TYR A 65 -8.55 -12.02 -14.62
CA TYR A 65 -8.34 -11.99 -13.17
C TYR A 65 -9.31 -11.03 -12.47
N ILE A 66 -9.73 -9.95 -13.15
CA ILE A 66 -10.66 -8.96 -12.59
C ILE A 66 -11.94 -9.65 -12.11
N ASP A 67 -12.55 -10.51 -12.91
CA ASP A 67 -13.84 -11.11 -12.53
C ASP A 67 -13.72 -12.06 -11.33
N SER A 68 -12.54 -12.61 -11.08
CA SER A 68 -12.27 -13.52 -9.97
C SER A 68 -12.02 -12.82 -8.62
N VAL A 69 -11.65 -11.53 -8.60
CA VAL A 69 -11.26 -10.89 -7.33
C VAL A 69 -12.46 -10.57 -6.45
N ASP A 70 -12.28 -10.71 -5.14
CA ASP A 70 -13.30 -10.35 -4.14
C ASP A 70 -13.22 -8.86 -3.79
N ILE A 71 -14.24 -8.08 -4.17
CA ILE A 71 -14.32 -6.64 -3.89
C ILE A 71 -14.62 -6.31 -2.41
N TYR A 72 -14.99 -7.29 -1.59
CA TYR A 72 -15.20 -7.07 -0.15
C TYR A 72 -13.90 -7.12 0.65
N ARG A 73 -12.82 -7.65 0.06
CA ARG A 73 -11.49 -7.57 0.64
C ARG A 73 -10.95 -6.14 0.53
N PRO A 74 -10.53 -5.52 1.65
CA PRO A 74 -10.04 -4.15 1.64
C PRO A 74 -8.85 -3.94 0.69
N VAL A 75 -8.75 -2.74 0.13
CA VAL A 75 -7.58 -2.30 -0.64
C VAL A 75 -6.58 -1.55 0.26
N ILE A 76 -5.32 -1.42 -0.16
CA ILE A 76 -4.30 -0.73 0.64
C ILE A 76 -3.77 0.50 -0.07
N PHE A 77 -3.88 1.64 0.60
CA PHE A 77 -3.22 2.87 0.24
C PHE A 77 -2.05 3.14 1.19
N ALA A 78 -0.89 3.47 0.64
CA ALA A 78 0.27 3.90 1.42
C ALA A 78 0.54 5.39 1.19
N GLU A 79 0.80 6.12 2.27
CA GLU A 79 1.21 7.51 2.25
C GLU A 79 2.64 7.65 1.69
N ILE A 80 2.79 7.87 0.39
CA ILE A 80 4.11 7.96 -0.25
C ILE A 80 4.80 9.31 -0.05
N ALA A 81 4.03 10.36 0.25
CA ALA A 81 4.52 11.67 0.64
C ALA A 81 3.48 12.30 1.57
N PRO A 82 3.83 13.34 2.35
CA PRO A 82 2.90 13.95 3.31
C PRO A 82 1.54 14.28 2.69
N GLY A 83 0.48 13.61 3.15
CA GLY A 83 -0.90 13.77 2.67
C GLY A 83 -1.19 13.18 1.27
N LYS A 84 -0.22 12.53 0.63
CA LYS A 84 -0.36 11.90 -0.69
C LYS A 84 -0.32 10.38 -0.56
N PHE A 85 -1.41 9.75 -0.96
CA PHE A 85 -1.61 8.31 -0.87
C PHE A 85 -1.62 7.68 -2.25
N ASN A 86 -0.89 6.58 -2.41
CA ASN A 86 -0.95 5.74 -3.60
C ASN A 86 -1.57 4.39 -3.23
N LEU A 87 -2.38 3.85 -4.13
CA LEU A 87 -2.85 2.47 -4.04
C LEU A 87 -1.68 1.54 -4.33
N ILE A 88 -1.37 0.66 -3.38
CA ILE A 88 -0.26 -0.31 -3.47
C ILE A 88 -0.77 -1.75 -3.57
N ASP A 89 -2.05 -1.98 -3.23
CA ASP A 89 -2.73 -3.25 -3.44
C ASP A 89 -4.23 -3.02 -3.66
N GLY A 90 -4.83 -3.80 -4.57
CA GLY A 90 -6.26 -3.76 -4.86
C GLY A 90 -6.66 -3.14 -6.19
N ASN A 91 -5.73 -2.95 -7.14
CA ASN A 91 -6.01 -2.35 -8.46
C ASN A 91 -7.15 -3.08 -9.20
N HIS A 92 -7.10 -4.42 -9.26
CA HIS A 92 -8.17 -5.22 -9.89
C HIS A 92 -9.49 -5.13 -9.11
N ARG A 93 -9.46 -4.98 -7.78
CA ARG A 93 -10.67 -4.84 -6.94
C ARG A 93 -11.35 -3.49 -7.18
N MET A 94 -10.57 -2.41 -7.25
CA MET A 94 -11.05 -1.08 -7.64
C MET A 94 -11.69 -1.10 -9.03
N GLU A 95 -11.04 -1.75 -9.99
CA GLU A 95 -11.56 -1.87 -11.35
C GLU A 95 -12.84 -2.71 -11.42
N LYS A 96 -12.90 -3.86 -10.72
CA LYS A 96 -14.13 -4.66 -10.65
C LYS A 96 -15.28 -3.87 -10.01
N ALA A 97 -15.02 -3.19 -8.89
CA ALA A 97 -16.02 -2.35 -8.23
C ALA A 97 -16.55 -1.27 -9.18
N ARG A 98 -15.67 -0.63 -9.96
CA ARG A 98 -16.04 0.36 -10.98
C ARG A 98 -16.96 -0.23 -12.05
N ARG A 99 -16.62 -1.42 -12.58
CA ARG A 99 -17.43 -2.11 -13.60
C ARG A 99 -18.81 -2.52 -13.09
N LEU A 100 -18.90 -2.85 -11.81
CA LEU A 100 -20.15 -3.21 -11.13
C LEU A 100 -20.99 -2.00 -10.69
N GLY A 101 -20.52 -0.76 -10.91
CA GLY A 101 -21.21 0.44 -10.46
C GLY A 101 -21.21 0.64 -8.94
N VAL A 102 -20.27 0.00 -8.23
CA VAL A 102 -20.08 0.18 -6.80
C VAL A 102 -19.35 1.49 -6.54
N ASN A 103 -19.95 2.37 -5.73
CA ASN A 103 -19.43 3.72 -5.50
C ASN A 103 -18.24 3.76 -4.54
N THR A 104 -18.22 2.87 -3.55
CA THR A 104 -17.18 2.86 -2.50
C THR A 104 -16.70 1.44 -2.20
N ILE A 105 -15.43 1.33 -1.81
CA ILE A 105 -14.83 0.07 -1.32
C ILE A 105 -14.09 0.33 -0.01
N SER A 106 -14.01 -0.71 0.83
CA SER A 106 -13.24 -0.67 2.06
C SER A 106 -11.75 -0.56 1.77
N ALA A 107 -11.04 0.29 2.52
CA ALA A 107 -9.61 0.52 2.35
C ALA A 107 -8.89 0.74 3.69
N PHE A 108 -7.62 0.36 3.74
CA PHE A 108 -6.67 0.80 4.75
C PHE A 108 -5.79 1.91 4.18
N LYS A 109 -5.86 3.10 4.77
CA LYS A 109 -4.90 4.19 4.50
C LYS A 109 -3.79 4.17 5.53
N LEU A 110 -2.62 3.67 5.11
CA LEU A 110 -1.45 3.54 5.96
C LEU A 110 -0.57 4.78 5.89
N THR A 111 -0.38 5.42 7.04
CA THR A 111 0.62 6.47 7.23
C THR A 111 2.03 5.92 7.00
N VAL A 112 3.01 6.83 6.83
CA VAL A 112 4.41 6.42 6.68
C VAL A 112 4.94 5.56 7.82
N GLU A 113 4.53 5.83 9.07
CA GLU A 113 4.97 5.04 10.23
C GLU A 113 4.43 3.62 10.21
N GLN A 114 3.22 3.44 9.65
CA GLN A 114 2.56 2.15 9.57
C GLN A 114 3.16 1.27 8.47
N HIS A 115 3.46 1.82 7.27
CA HIS A 115 3.87 0.97 6.14
C HIS A 115 5.40 0.85 5.94
N ILE A 116 6.22 1.76 6.48
CA ILE A 116 7.68 1.75 6.26
C ILE A 116 8.37 0.48 6.75
N ASN A 117 7.78 -0.20 7.74
CA ASN A 117 8.32 -1.44 8.31
C ASN A 117 8.20 -2.65 7.36
N PHE A 118 7.44 -2.51 6.27
CA PHE A 118 7.25 -3.58 5.28
C PHE A 118 8.23 -3.48 4.10
N LEU A 119 9.21 -2.58 4.16
CA LEU A 119 10.29 -2.53 3.18
C LEU A 119 11.19 -3.77 3.29
N THR A 120 11.45 -4.41 2.15
CA THR A 120 12.13 -5.71 2.08
C THR A 120 13.66 -5.62 2.19
N THR A 121 14.24 -4.42 2.09
CA THR A 121 15.69 -4.22 2.21
C THR A 121 16.06 -2.99 3.03
N GLU A 122 17.21 -3.05 3.71
CA GLU A 122 17.75 -1.92 4.46
C GLU A 122 18.09 -0.74 3.53
N LYS A 123 18.60 -1.04 2.32
CA LYS A 123 18.88 -0.03 1.30
C LYS A 123 17.61 0.74 0.93
N ALA A 124 16.51 0.05 0.68
CA ALA A 124 15.22 0.68 0.38
C ALA A 124 14.76 1.54 1.56
N TYR A 125 14.85 1.04 2.80
CA TYR A 125 14.52 1.80 4.01
C TYR A 125 15.31 3.10 4.14
N LEU A 126 16.64 3.03 4.05
CA LEU A 126 17.50 4.20 4.18
C LEU A 126 17.21 5.24 3.09
N ALA A 127 17.00 4.78 1.85
CA ALA A 127 16.62 5.62 0.74
C ALA A 127 15.23 6.23 0.95
N TYR A 128 14.27 5.47 1.49
CA TYR A 128 12.91 5.94 1.76
C TYR A 128 12.89 7.05 2.81
N VAL A 129 13.65 6.90 3.91
CA VAL A 129 13.79 7.96 4.92
C VAL A 129 14.35 9.25 4.31
N GLY A 130 15.34 9.14 3.42
CA GLY A 130 15.89 10.28 2.69
C GLY A 130 14.86 10.92 1.75
N TYR A 131 14.18 10.10 0.96
CA TYR A 131 13.13 10.49 0.02
C TYR A 131 12.00 11.23 0.72
N TRP A 132 11.39 10.63 1.75
CA TRP A 132 10.31 11.22 2.53
C TRP A 132 10.70 12.58 3.10
N ASN A 133 11.88 12.66 3.73
CA ASN A 133 12.36 13.89 4.33
C ASN A 133 12.66 14.99 3.30
N SER A 134 12.96 14.62 2.05
CA SER A 134 13.09 15.60 0.97
C SER A 134 11.75 16.20 0.56
N LYS A 135 10.65 15.42 0.66
CA LYS A 135 9.29 15.88 0.32
C LYS A 135 8.68 16.84 1.34
N LEU A 136 9.20 16.88 2.56
CA LEU A 136 8.79 17.84 3.60
C LEU A 136 9.37 19.24 3.41
N LYS A 137 10.39 19.39 2.54
CA LYS A 137 11.07 20.66 2.30
C LYS A 137 10.39 21.49 1.20
N ASN A 138 9.28 21.01 0.66
CA ASN A 138 8.53 21.60 -0.43
C ASN A 138 7.13 21.98 0.03
#